data_AF-A0A139X5Y0-F1
#
_entry.id   AF-A0A139X5Y0-F1
#
_cell.length_a   1.000
_cell.length_b   1.000
_cell.length_c   1.000
_cell.angle_alpha   90.00
_cell.angle_beta   90.00
_cell.angle_gamma   90.00
#
_symmetry.space_group_name_H-M   'P 1'
#
loop_
_entity.id
_entity.type
_entity.pdbx_description
1 polymer ?
#
loop_
_entity_poly.entity_id
_entity_poly.type
_entity_poly.pdbx_seq_one_letter_code
_entity_poly.pdbx_strand_id
1 'polypeptide(L)'
;MSVTMRSLRLAILCSFNLELIARKLEATLNQRGFDIKLYFSGYGQWEANALNPSSELYQFAPDIVVLFAEFSDLMPSDSILLLEEAEKVGERAWQRVETVVSHLLHNLPPQSIVLCHNTIVAPVTPLGLLEGNAGYSLNIAAETFNRKLRDRCKTESRLLLFDYARLVAKHGWQTWSDRRLWHLGRIRLARTGSNLLANEYTRYIAALITPRRKCLVLDLDNTLWGGVIGEDGLLGIQLGHEGIGLAYREFQMAALALSQRGVILAVCSKNNPDDAMAVLREHPDTILHPEHFACMEINWEPKPENLRRIAKKLNIGLDSLVFWDDSPVEREIVSHQLPEVLVVDVPDDPSDYVTQLLELECFDTLSLTDEDLRRGEMYRQQVQREIYLEQNQSASLEEFYSSLEIVVTIREASDFALPRIAQLSQRTNQFNFTTRRYSENEVQALAIATNYRLYSLQLQDKFGDLGIVGAAIIREELGYWELENFLMSCRALGRSVEDAFFAYLVSKAENNGARLTGCFRPTQKNAPTRGFLSKYGLEPPQDWQGESWEFKVPISLLQQPSWIKIIEAEANVRL
;
A
#
# COMPACT_ATOMS: atom_id res chain seq x y z
N MET A 1 -13.72 13.81 19.89
CA MET A 1 -13.34 12.40 20.15
C MET A 1 -11.85 12.39 20.46
N SER A 2 -11.42 11.70 21.52
CA SER A 2 -10.00 11.48 21.82
C SER A 2 -9.40 10.64 20.69
N VAL A 3 -8.66 11.28 19.77
CA VAL A 3 -7.88 10.55 18.75
C VAL A 3 -6.80 9.80 19.51
N THR A 4 -6.93 8.49 19.64
CA THR A 4 -5.85 7.62 20.14
C THR A 4 -4.67 7.76 19.18
N MET A 5 -3.67 8.52 19.60
CA MET A 5 -2.46 8.73 18.82
C MET A 5 -1.66 7.43 18.77
N ARG A 6 -1.16 7.08 17.59
CA ARG A 6 -0.31 5.90 17.41
C ARG A 6 1.12 6.28 17.76
N SER A 7 1.71 5.63 18.76
CA SER A 7 3.12 5.87 19.10
C SER A 7 4.03 5.30 18.02
N LEU A 8 5.04 6.07 17.64
CA LEU A 8 6.03 5.73 16.62
C LEU A 8 7.42 6.18 17.08
N ARG A 9 8.44 5.36 16.86
CA ARG A 9 9.84 5.69 17.15
C ARG A 9 10.61 5.87 15.86
N LEU A 10 11.10 7.08 15.63
CA LEU A 10 11.85 7.46 14.45
C LEU A 10 13.28 7.82 14.84
N ALA A 11 14.24 7.09 14.29
CA ALA A 11 15.66 7.42 14.40
C ALA A 11 16.13 8.13 13.13
N ILE A 12 16.89 9.21 13.28
CA ILE A 12 17.49 9.98 12.19
C ILE A 12 19.00 9.89 12.33
N LEU A 13 19.62 9.17 11.39
CA LEU A 13 21.06 9.01 11.26
C LEU A 13 21.55 9.95 10.17
N CYS A 14 22.32 10.97 10.55
CA CYS A 14 22.71 12.03 9.63
C CYS A 14 24.20 12.36 9.73
N SER A 15 24.82 12.70 8.59
CA SER A 15 26.23 13.12 8.55
C SER A 15 26.45 14.55 9.05
N PHE A 16 25.37 15.33 9.25
CA PHE A 16 25.39 16.71 9.70
C PHE A 16 24.27 16.99 10.73
N ASN A 17 24.27 18.17 11.35
CA ASN A 17 23.28 18.53 12.37
C ASN A 17 21.91 18.82 11.73
N LEU A 18 20.89 18.05 12.13
CA LEU A 18 19.52 18.10 11.59
C LEU A 18 18.44 18.28 12.68
N GLU A 19 18.83 18.43 13.94
CA GLU A 19 17.95 18.48 15.11
C GLU A 19 16.89 19.60 15.04
N LEU A 20 17.18 20.68 14.30
CA LEU A 20 16.24 21.78 14.09
C LEU A 20 14.95 21.36 13.36
N ILE A 21 14.94 20.21 12.66
CA ILE A 21 13.75 19.68 12.00
C ILE A 21 12.71 19.16 13.00
N ALA A 22 13.15 18.76 14.20
CA ALA A 22 12.35 17.98 15.16
C ALA A 22 10.99 18.61 15.44
N ARG A 23 10.96 19.91 15.79
CA ARG A 23 9.72 20.61 16.14
C ARG A 23 8.70 20.63 15.00
N LYS A 24 9.15 20.80 13.76
CA LYS A 24 8.26 20.84 12.59
C LYS A 24 7.75 19.44 12.27
N LEU A 25 8.63 18.43 12.32
CA LEU A 25 8.31 17.04 12.06
C LEU A 25 7.33 16.46 13.10
N GLU A 26 7.56 16.74 14.39
CA GLU A 26 6.63 16.42 15.47
C GLU A 26 5.26 17.06 15.22
N ALA A 27 5.22 18.36 14.91
CA ALA A 27 3.96 19.06 14.68
C ALA A 27 3.16 18.46 13.50
N THR A 28 3.82 18.14 12.38
CA THR A 28 3.15 17.59 11.19
C THR A 28 2.71 16.15 11.38
N LEU A 29 3.47 15.33 12.11
CA LEU A 29 3.09 13.96 12.46
C LEU A 29 1.94 13.93 13.49
N ASN A 30 1.98 14.78 14.50
CA ASN A 30 0.91 14.92 15.49
C ASN A 30 -0.42 15.31 14.83
N GLN A 31 -0.39 16.20 13.83
CA GLN A 31 -1.57 16.57 13.04
C GLN A 31 -2.18 15.38 12.27
N ARG A 32 -1.38 14.35 11.99
CA ARG A 32 -1.82 13.10 11.36
C ARG A 32 -2.12 11.97 12.35
N GLY A 33 -2.13 12.26 13.66
CA GLY A 33 -2.48 11.31 14.71
C GLY A 33 -1.34 10.38 15.14
N PHE A 34 -0.08 10.76 14.90
CA PHE A 34 1.08 10.02 15.37
C PHE A 34 1.72 10.71 16.58
N ASP A 35 2.01 9.94 17.64
CA ASP A 35 2.82 10.38 18.77
C ASP A 35 4.27 9.93 18.54
N ILE A 36 5.14 10.84 18.09
CA ILE A 36 6.49 10.50 17.66
C ILE A 36 7.51 10.61 18.81
N LYS A 37 8.37 9.62 18.95
CA LYS A 37 9.63 9.70 19.69
C LYS A 37 10.76 9.80 18.70
N LEU A 38 11.62 10.79 18.87
CA LEU A 38 12.76 11.04 17.98
C LEU A 38 14.08 10.62 18.64
N TYR A 39 14.93 9.98 17.85
CA TYR A 39 16.35 9.78 18.14
C TYR A 39 17.17 10.44 17.04
N PHE A 40 18.20 11.21 17.38
CA PHE A 40 19.16 11.77 16.43
C PHE A 40 20.55 11.22 16.75
N SER A 41 21.27 10.73 15.75
CA SER A 41 22.70 10.47 15.93
C SER A 41 23.45 11.77 16.16
N GLY A 42 24.42 11.79 17.08
CA GLY A 42 25.33 12.92 17.21
C GLY A 42 26.11 13.19 15.92
N TYR A 43 26.59 14.42 15.74
CA TYR A 43 27.39 14.83 14.58
C TYR A 43 28.55 13.85 14.31
N GLY A 44 28.60 13.30 13.09
CA GLY A 44 29.63 12.35 12.67
C GLY A 44 29.55 10.96 13.33
N GLN A 45 28.51 10.68 14.11
CA GLN A 45 28.36 9.40 14.83
C GLN A 45 27.41 8.40 14.15
N TRP A 46 26.79 8.78 13.03
CA TRP A 46 25.80 7.97 12.33
C TRP A 46 26.31 6.56 11.98
N GLU A 47 27.55 6.43 11.48
CA GLU A 47 28.18 5.12 11.20
C GLU A 47 28.45 4.35 12.49
N ALA A 48 29.08 4.99 13.48
CA ALA A 48 29.43 4.33 14.74
C ALA A 48 28.19 3.82 15.50
N ASN A 49 27.09 4.58 15.49
CA ASN A 49 25.83 4.15 16.07
C ASN A 49 25.22 2.98 15.30
N ALA A 50 25.24 3.00 13.97
CA ALA A 50 24.69 1.91 13.17
C ALA A 50 25.54 0.62 13.21
N LEU A 51 26.87 0.73 13.27
CA LEU A 51 27.76 -0.44 13.23
C LEU A 51 27.92 -1.12 14.60
N ASN A 52 27.55 -0.45 15.70
CA ASN A 52 27.63 -1.00 17.05
C ASN A 52 26.24 -1.46 17.55
N PRO A 53 25.94 -2.77 17.64
CA PRO A 53 24.65 -3.29 18.11
C PRO A 53 24.30 -2.89 19.55
N SER A 54 25.27 -2.47 20.36
CA SER A 54 25.05 -2.00 21.74
C SER A 54 24.77 -0.49 21.84
N SER A 55 24.72 0.24 20.71
CA SER A 55 24.50 1.68 20.70
C SER A 55 23.08 2.07 21.17
N GLU A 56 22.91 3.34 21.54
CA GLU A 56 21.62 3.90 21.93
C GLU A 56 20.56 3.77 20.82
N LEU A 57 20.97 3.73 19.55
CA LEU A 57 20.08 3.49 18.41
C LEU A 57 19.33 2.16 18.56
N TYR A 58 20.03 1.07 18.87
CA TYR A 58 19.41 -0.25 18.96
C TYR A 58 18.62 -0.41 20.26
N GLN A 59 19.05 0.24 21.34
CA GLN A 59 18.28 0.30 22.59
C GLN A 59 16.98 1.09 22.42
N PHE A 60 16.99 2.14 21.60
CA PHE A 60 15.80 2.89 21.21
C PHE A 60 14.80 2.03 20.40
N ALA A 61 15.31 1.01 19.70
CA ALA A 61 14.57 0.05 18.89
C ALA A 61 13.60 0.72 17.90
N PRO A 62 14.08 1.60 17.00
CA PRO A 62 13.24 2.41 16.13
C PRO A 62 12.34 1.57 15.22
N ASP A 63 11.14 2.08 14.96
CA ASP A 63 10.22 1.51 13.97
C ASP A 63 10.62 1.97 12.55
N ILE A 64 11.18 3.18 12.43
CA ILE A 64 11.72 3.73 11.19
C ILE A 64 13.10 4.35 11.45
N VAL A 65 14.06 4.07 10.58
CA VAL A 65 15.37 4.73 10.54
C VAL A 65 15.49 5.53 9.26
N VAL A 66 15.67 6.84 9.37
CA VAL A 66 16.04 7.71 8.26
C VAL A 66 17.56 7.79 8.20
N LEU A 67 18.14 7.44 7.05
CA LEU A 67 19.56 7.57 6.78
C LEU A 67 19.79 8.70 5.78
N PHE A 68 20.37 9.79 6.27
CA PHE A 68 20.70 10.96 5.47
C PHE A 68 22.21 11.27 5.56
N ALA A 69 22.98 10.55 4.76
CA ALA A 69 24.39 10.85 4.54
C ALA A 69 24.53 11.79 3.33
N GLU A 70 25.05 12.99 3.57
CA GLU A 70 25.28 13.95 2.50
C GLU A 70 26.50 13.53 1.66
N PHE A 71 26.41 13.67 0.34
CA PHE A 71 27.39 13.08 -0.57
C PHE A 71 28.80 13.68 -0.45
N SER A 72 28.92 14.97 -0.17
CA SER A 72 30.22 15.60 0.16
C SER A 72 30.86 15.06 1.45
N ASP A 73 30.07 14.55 2.41
CA ASP A 73 30.59 13.89 3.62
C ASP A 73 31.02 12.43 3.37
N LEU A 74 30.51 11.83 2.29
CA LEU A 74 30.87 10.47 1.85
C LEU A 74 32.17 10.44 1.05
N MET A 75 32.54 11.58 0.44
CA MET A 75 33.76 11.72 -0.35
C MET A 75 34.96 12.02 0.56
N PRO A 76 36.15 11.46 0.25
CA PRO A 76 37.40 11.91 0.87
C PRO A 76 37.61 13.42 0.66
N SER A 77 38.16 14.13 1.66
CA SER A 77 38.45 15.56 1.57
C SER A 77 39.30 15.94 0.35
N ASP A 78 40.13 15.01 -0.10
CA ASP A 78 41.08 15.18 -1.19
C ASP A 78 40.48 14.79 -2.55
N SER A 79 39.31 14.14 -2.59
CA SER A 79 38.63 13.72 -3.84
C SER A 79 37.94 14.86 -4.59
N ILE A 80 37.91 16.07 -4.01
CA ILE A 80 37.60 17.30 -4.76
C ILE A 80 38.71 17.58 -5.79
N LEU A 81 39.89 16.97 -5.65
CA LEU A 81 41.02 17.06 -6.57
C LEU A 81 40.93 15.99 -7.68
N LEU A 82 40.09 16.27 -8.69
CA LEU A 82 40.25 16.05 -10.15
C LEU A 82 40.99 14.82 -10.73
N LEU A 83 41.22 13.71 -10.01
CA LEU A 83 42.13 12.64 -10.45
C LEU A 83 41.51 11.23 -10.53
N GLU A 84 40.29 11.04 -10.07
CA GLU A 84 39.63 9.73 -10.05
C GLU A 84 38.40 9.67 -10.96
N GLU A 85 38.16 8.51 -11.58
CA GLU A 85 36.98 8.26 -12.39
C GLU A 85 35.70 8.44 -11.57
N ALA A 86 34.76 9.23 -12.08
CA ALA A 86 33.54 9.62 -11.37
C ALA A 86 32.72 8.44 -10.86
N GLU A 87 32.61 7.36 -11.64
CA GLU A 87 31.84 6.18 -11.27
C GLU A 87 32.43 5.51 -10.01
N LYS A 88 33.77 5.37 -9.92
CA LYS A 88 34.43 4.80 -8.75
C LYS A 88 34.19 5.62 -7.48
N VAL A 89 34.13 6.95 -7.61
CA VAL A 89 33.78 7.84 -6.50
C VAL A 89 32.35 7.54 -6.01
N GLY A 90 31.39 7.46 -6.93
CA GLY A 90 30.01 7.11 -6.62
C GLY A 90 29.85 5.71 -6.01
N GLU A 91 30.58 4.72 -6.53
CA GLU A 91 30.56 3.35 -6.02
C GLU A 91 31.10 3.25 -4.59
N ARG A 92 32.22 3.90 -4.28
CA ARG A 92 32.76 3.91 -2.89
C ARG A 92 31.84 4.64 -1.92
N ALA A 93 31.28 5.78 -2.34
CA ALA A 93 30.30 6.49 -1.53
C ALA A 93 29.09 5.59 -1.21
N TRP A 94 28.62 4.84 -2.20
CA TRP A 94 27.54 3.86 -2.01
C TRP A 94 27.98 2.71 -1.10
N GLN A 95 29.15 2.10 -1.30
CA GLN A 95 29.64 1.00 -0.47
C GLN A 95 29.69 1.35 1.03
N ARG A 96 30.08 2.59 1.36
CA ARG A 96 30.07 3.10 2.74
C ARG A 96 28.65 3.13 3.31
N VAL A 97 27.68 3.65 2.56
CA VAL A 97 26.26 3.68 2.96
C VAL A 97 25.65 2.28 3.01
N GLU A 98 25.95 1.42 2.03
CA GLU A 98 25.48 0.04 1.94
C GLU A 98 25.94 -0.81 3.12
N THR A 99 27.18 -0.59 3.58
CA THR A 99 27.70 -1.24 4.79
C THR A 99 26.84 -0.90 5.99
N VAL A 100 26.52 0.39 6.19
CA VAL A 100 25.63 0.85 7.26
C VAL A 100 24.22 0.28 7.13
N VAL A 101 23.63 0.37 5.93
CA VAL A 101 22.30 -0.18 5.63
C VAL A 101 22.24 -1.68 5.94
N SER A 102 23.26 -2.45 5.56
CA SER A 102 23.30 -3.89 5.81
C SER A 102 23.34 -4.23 7.30
N HIS A 103 24.09 -3.46 8.09
CA HIS A 103 24.12 -3.62 9.55
C HIS A 103 22.80 -3.24 10.20
N LEU A 104 22.17 -2.15 9.75
CA LEU A 104 20.85 -1.75 10.23
C LEU A 104 19.82 -2.84 9.95
N LEU A 105 19.74 -3.34 8.71
CA LEU A 105 18.80 -4.39 8.34
C LEU A 105 19.03 -5.69 9.12
N HIS A 106 20.28 -6.03 9.42
CA HIS A 106 20.62 -7.23 10.20
C HIS A 106 20.22 -7.12 11.67
N ASN A 107 20.48 -5.97 12.32
CA ASN A 107 20.34 -5.81 13.76
C ASN A 107 19.00 -5.19 14.19
N LEU A 108 18.30 -4.48 13.30
CA LEU A 108 16.99 -3.91 13.60
C LEU A 108 15.90 -4.99 13.59
N PRO A 109 14.85 -4.84 14.41
CA PRO A 109 13.69 -5.71 14.38
C PRO A 109 13.12 -5.87 12.95
N PRO A 110 12.63 -7.07 12.56
CA PRO A 110 12.17 -7.36 11.19
C PRO A 110 11.11 -6.40 10.64
N GLN A 111 10.29 -5.81 11.51
CA GLN A 111 9.26 -4.84 11.16
C GLN A 111 9.78 -3.42 10.90
N SER A 112 11.04 -3.15 11.22
CA SER A 112 11.63 -1.81 11.10
C SER A 112 11.98 -1.51 9.65
N ILE A 113 11.73 -0.27 9.24
CA ILE A 113 12.00 0.24 7.88
C ILE A 113 13.19 1.18 7.89
N VAL A 114 14.04 1.09 6.87
CA VAL A 114 15.13 2.04 6.61
C VAL A 114 14.75 2.91 5.41
N LEU A 115 14.57 4.22 5.65
CA LEU A 115 14.40 5.23 4.61
C LEU A 115 15.78 5.84 4.28
N CYS A 116 16.35 5.48 3.13
CA CYS A 116 17.66 5.97 2.72
C CYS A 116 17.55 7.07 1.67
N HIS A 117 18.21 8.19 1.92
CA HIS A 117 18.27 9.30 0.97
C HIS A 117 19.08 8.94 -0.27
N ASN A 118 18.56 9.29 -1.45
CA ASN A 118 19.45 9.55 -2.58
C ASN A 118 20.13 10.91 -2.43
N THR A 119 21.01 11.24 -3.37
CA THR A 119 21.77 12.48 -3.34
C THR A 119 21.59 13.32 -4.59
N ILE A 120 21.95 14.59 -4.47
CA ILE A 120 22.01 15.58 -5.54
C ILE A 120 23.24 16.45 -5.33
N VAL A 121 23.89 16.83 -6.44
CA VAL A 121 25.05 17.73 -6.42
C VAL A 121 24.58 19.17 -6.44
N ALA A 122 25.31 20.05 -5.77
CA ALA A 122 25.06 21.49 -5.84
C ALA A 122 25.15 21.98 -7.31
N PRO A 123 24.24 22.86 -7.77
CA PRO A 123 24.25 23.40 -9.13
C PRO A 123 25.54 24.15 -9.50
N VAL A 124 26.29 24.61 -8.50
CA VAL A 124 27.57 25.30 -8.69
C VAL A 124 28.68 24.39 -8.17
N THR A 125 29.42 23.79 -9.10
CA THR A 125 30.61 22.98 -8.81
C THR A 125 31.87 23.67 -9.31
N PRO A 126 33.08 23.27 -8.85
CA PRO A 126 34.34 23.79 -9.38
C PRO A 126 34.53 23.56 -10.88
N LEU A 127 33.84 22.59 -11.47
CA LEU A 127 33.92 22.27 -12.90
C LEU A 127 33.00 23.14 -13.78
N GLY A 128 31.95 23.74 -13.20
CA GLY A 128 30.97 24.51 -13.97
C GLY A 128 30.45 23.71 -15.17
N LEU A 129 30.56 24.28 -16.37
CA LEU A 129 30.09 23.65 -17.61
C LEU A 129 30.88 22.39 -18.03
N LEU A 130 32.05 22.15 -17.43
CA LEU A 130 32.82 20.94 -17.70
C LEU A 130 32.21 19.69 -17.06
N GLU A 131 31.28 19.81 -16.10
CA GLU A 131 30.61 18.66 -15.46
C GLU A 131 30.01 17.65 -16.45
N GLY A 132 29.57 18.12 -17.63
CA GLY A 132 28.97 17.26 -18.66
C GLY A 132 29.96 16.69 -19.69
N ASN A 133 31.21 17.17 -19.71
CA ASN A 133 32.20 16.82 -20.76
C ASN A 133 33.55 16.34 -20.21
N ALA A 134 33.77 16.45 -18.90
CA ALA A 134 35.00 15.98 -18.26
C ALA A 134 34.95 14.46 -18.00
N GLY A 135 36.12 13.81 -18.02
CA GLY A 135 36.25 12.40 -17.62
C GLY A 135 36.05 12.14 -16.11
N TYR A 136 35.89 13.22 -15.33
CA TYR A 136 35.56 13.22 -13.91
C TYR A 136 34.43 14.25 -13.69
N SER A 137 33.39 13.86 -12.96
CA SER A 137 32.14 14.61 -12.83
C SER A 137 31.47 14.25 -11.51
N LEU A 138 31.10 15.26 -10.72
CA LEU A 138 30.38 15.01 -9.47
C LEU A 138 28.96 14.52 -9.77
N ASN A 139 28.36 14.96 -10.88
CA ASN A 139 27.05 14.49 -11.31
C ASN A 139 27.05 13.00 -11.64
N ILE A 140 28.03 12.52 -12.42
CA ILE A 140 28.16 11.09 -12.75
C ILE A 140 28.38 10.26 -11.47
N ALA A 141 29.15 10.77 -10.52
CA ALA A 141 29.37 10.10 -9.23
C ALA A 141 28.07 9.99 -8.41
N ALA A 142 27.31 11.08 -8.32
CA ALA A 142 26.01 11.11 -7.65
C ALA A 142 24.95 10.23 -8.35
N GLU A 143 24.91 10.24 -9.68
CA GLU A 143 24.05 9.37 -10.49
C GLU A 143 24.38 7.89 -10.26
N THR A 144 25.67 7.56 -10.18
CA THR A 144 26.12 6.20 -9.88
C THR A 144 25.69 5.77 -8.47
N PHE A 145 25.88 6.61 -7.47
CA PHE A 145 25.38 6.38 -6.11
C PHE A 145 23.86 6.14 -6.11
N ASN A 146 23.10 7.04 -6.75
CA ASN A 146 21.65 6.99 -6.81
C ASN A 146 21.12 5.73 -7.52
N ARG A 147 21.82 5.29 -8.58
CA ARG A 147 21.50 4.06 -9.32
C ARG A 147 21.70 2.83 -8.43
N LYS A 148 22.84 2.70 -7.74
CA LYS A 148 23.12 1.58 -6.85
C LYS A 148 22.13 1.50 -5.69
N LEU A 149 21.79 2.64 -5.06
CA LEU A 149 20.75 2.70 -4.04
C LEU A 149 19.40 2.20 -4.57
N ARG A 150 18.97 2.68 -5.74
CA ARG A 150 17.72 2.23 -6.37
C ARG A 150 17.72 0.72 -6.63
N ASP A 151 18.83 0.18 -7.11
CA ASP A 151 18.93 -1.26 -7.37
C ASP A 151 18.87 -2.07 -6.07
N ARG A 152 19.50 -1.60 -4.98
CA ARG A 152 19.38 -2.25 -3.68
C ARG A 152 17.95 -2.23 -3.15
N CYS A 153 17.23 -1.11 -3.23
CA CYS A 153 15.83 -1.00 -2.78
C CYS A 153 14.89 -1.97 -3.53
N LYS A 154 15.18 -2.35 -4.78
CA LYS A 154 14.37 -3.35 -5.51
C LYS A 154 14.47 -4.75 -4.92
N THR A 155 15.58 -5.05 -4.24
CA THR A 155 15.90 -6.39 -3.72
C THR A 155 15.64 -6.53 -2.21
N GLU A 156 15.34 -5.43 -1.52
CA GLU A 156 15.21 -5.38 -0.07
C GLU A 156 13.94 -4.61 0.31
N SER A 157 12.92 -5.32 0.79
CA SER A 157 11.61 -4.74 1.09
C SER A 157 11.61 -3.79 2.28
N ARG A 158 12.59 -3.92 3.18
CA ARG A 158 12.76 -3.04 4.36
C ARG A 158 13.58 -1.78 4.06
N LEU A 159 14.20 -1.67 2.88
CA LEU A 159 14.98 -0.51 2.46
C LEU A 159 14.21 0.26 1.40
N LEU A 160 13.80 1.47 1.74
CA LEU A 160 13.05 2.33 0.83
C LEU A 160 13.85 3.58 0.50
N LEU A 161 13.71 4.01 -0.76
CA LEU A 161 14.34 5.23 -1.24
C LEU A 161 13.53 6.45 -0.79
N PHE A 162 14.19 7.37 -0.09
CA PHE A 162 13.73 8.74 0.08
C PHE A 162 14.31 9.60 -1.07
N ASP A 163 13.46 10.09 -1.97
CA ASP A 163 13.89 10.84 -3.15
C ASP A 163 14.16 12.32 -2.82
N TYR A 164 15.23 12.54 -2.08
CA TYR A 164 15.74 13.86 -1.71
C TYR A 164 16.06 14.71 -2.95
N ALA A 165 16.65 14.12 -4.00
CA ALA A 165 16.96 14.82 -5.24
C ALA A 165 15.71 15.40 -5.91
N ARG A 166 14.61 14.63 -6.00
CA ARG A 166 13.31 15.09 -6.50
C ARG A 166 12.75 16.24 -5.66
N LEU A 167 12.81 16.11 -4.33
CA LEU A 167 12.33 17.13 -3.41
C LEU A 167 13.10 18.45 -3.58
N VAL A 168 14.42 18.36 -3.75
CA VAL A 168 15.28 19.52 -4.03
C VAL A 168 14.97 20.14 -5.39
N ALA A 169 14.79 19.32 -6.42
CA ALA A 169 14.43 19.78 -7.76
C ALA A 169 13.06 20.51 -7.78
N LYS A 170 12.06 19.98 -7.06
CA LYS A 170 10.72 20.58 -6.95
C LYS A 170 10.74 22.00 -6.38
N HIS A 171 11.58 22.24 -5.36
CA HIS A 171 11.60 23.52 -4.62
C HIS A 171 12.81 24.41 -4.95
N GLY A 172 13.70 23.94 -5.83
CA GLY A 172 14.90 24.65 -6.28
C GLY A 172 16.00 24.75 -5.23
N TRP A 173 17.25 24.46 -5.61
CA TRP A 173 18.42 24.38 -4.71
C TRP A 173 18.62 25.59 -3.79
N GLN A 174 18.29 26.80 -4.24
CA GLN A 174 18.49 28.03 -3.47
C GLN A 174 17.70 28.07 -2.17
N THR A 175 16.60 27.31 -2.07
CA THR A 175 15.78 27.21 -0.85
C THR A 175 16.33 26.21 0.18
N TRP A 176 17.29 25.38 -0.22
CA TRP A 176 17.77 24.23 0.56
C TRP A 176 18.99 24.51 1.42
N SER A 177 19.93 25.35 0.96
CA SER A 177 21.22 25.51 1.62
C SER A 177 21.44 26.90 2.22
N ASP A 178 21.95 26.96 3.44
CA ASP A 178 22.48 28.19 4.05
C ASP A 178 23.93 27.96 4.50
N ARG A 179 24.88 28.52 3.75
CA ARG A 179 26.30 28.36 4.04
C ARG A 179 26.70 28.97 5.39
N ARG A 180 25.99 29.99 5.89
CA ARG A 180 26.30 30.62 7.18
C ARG A 180 26.03 29.63 8.31
N LEU A 181 24.89 28.94 8.25
CA LEU A 181 24.53 27.90 9.22
C LEU A 181 25.52 26.73 9.19
N TRP A 182 26.02 26.36 8.00
CA TRP A 182 27.05 25.34 7.87
C TRP A 182 28.35 25.73 8.60
N HIS A 183 28.83 26.96 8.39
CA HIS A 183 30.06 27.44 9.01
C HIS A 183 29.93 27.62 10.53
N LEU A 184 28.76 28.04 11.02
CA LEU A 184 28.54 28.33 12.43
C LEU A 184 28.20 27.10 13.27
N GLY A 185 27.49 26.13 12.70
CA GLY A 185 26.92 25.03 13.49
C GLY A 185 26.82 23.69 12.77
N ARG A 186 27.48 23.53 11.60
CA ARG A 186 27.39 22.32 10.77
C ARG A 186 25.97 21.92 10.40
N ILE A 187 25.08 22.91 10.30
CA ILE A 187 23.70 22.75 9.84
C ILE A 187 23.70 23.06 8.34
N ARG A 188 23.42 22.07 7.49
CA ARG A 188 23.46 22.24 6.03
C ARG A 188 22.18 22.85 5.46
N LEU A 189 21.04 22.55 6.08
CA LEU A 189 19.74 22.94 5.58
C LEU A 189 19.35 24.34 6.04
N ALA A 190 18.90 25.17 5.10
CA ALA A 190 18.17 26.39 5.41
C ALA A 190 16.84 26.05 6.08
N ARG A 191 16.29 26.98 6.87
CA ARG A 191 15.01 26.78 7.58
C ARG A 191 13.87 26.35 6.65
N THR A 192 13.80 26.94 5.45
CA THR A 192 12.80 26.57 4.43
C THR A 192 12.98 25.13 3.98
N GLY A 193 14.21 24.73 3.59
CA GLY A 193 14.54 23.35 3.25
C GLY A 193 14.23 22.35 4.37
N SER A 194 14.57 22.66 5.62
CA SER A 194 14.22 21.81 6.78
C SER A 194 12.71 21.62 6.93
N ASN A 195 11.91 22.67 6.74
CA ASN A 195 10.46 22.58 6.83
C ASN A 195 9.86 21.73 5.70
N LEU A 196 10.37 21.88 4.48
CA LEU A 196 9.95 21.08 3.32
C LEU A 196 10.31 19.60 3.52
N LEU A 197 11.52 19.33 4.03
CA LEU A 197 11.96 17.98 4.37
C LEU A 197 11.08 17.33 5.45
N ALA A 198 10.67 18.09 6.47
CA ALA A 198 9.80 17.59 7.52
C ALA A 198 8.42 17.18 6.99
N ASN A 199 7.85 18.00 6.11
CA ASN A 199 6.58 17.68 5.44
C ASN A 199 6.73 16.41 4.58
N GLU A 200 7.82 16.28 3.83
CA GLU A 200 8.05 15.11 2.98
C GLU A 200 8.27 13.84 3.80
N TYR A 201 9.04 13.89 4.90
CA TYR A 201 9.15 12.77 5.84
C TYR A 201 7.78 12.37 6.40
N THR A 202 6.95 13.35 6.74
CA THR A 202 5.58 13.11 7.21
C THR A 202 4.76 12.36 6.16
N ARG A 203 4.87 12.73 4.88
CA ARG A 203 4.20 12.04 3.76
C ARG A 203 4.66 10.58 3.64
N TYR A 204 5.97 10.32 3.62
CA TYR A 204 6.54 8.97 3.59
C TYR A 204 6.12 8.11 4.78
N ILE A 205 6.19 8.66 6.00
CA ILE A 205 5.80 7.97 7.23
C ILE A 205 4.29 7.68 7.23
N ALA A 206 3.47 8.64 6.81
CA ALA A 206 2.04 8.43 6.69
C ALA A 206 1.70 7.33 5.68
N ALA A 207 2.38 7.28 4.53
CA ALA A 207 2.20 6.25 3.50
C ALA A 207 2.59 4.84 3.99
N LEU A 208 3.55 4.73 4.90
CA LEU A 208 3.95 3.45 5.52
C LEU A 208 2.90 2.90 6.49
N ILE A 209 2.19 3.80 7.19
CA ILE A 209 1.46 3.44 8.40
C ILE A 209 -0.06 3.54 8.21
N THR A 210 -0.50 4.49 7.39
CA THR A 210 -1.92 4.82 7.19
C THR A 210 -2.49 3.97 6.06
N PRO A 211 -3.70 3.39 6.21
CA PRO A 211 -4.38 2.75 5.10
C PRO A 211 -4.61 3.74 3.95
N ARG A 212 -4.17 3.37 2.75
CA ARG A 212 -4.41 4.15 1.54
C ARG A 212 -5.88 4.09 1.10
N ARG A 213 -6.30 5.12 0.38
CA ARG A 213 -7.52 5.08 -0.44
C ARG A 213 -7.29 4.12 -1.61
N LYS A 214 -8.38 3.56 -2.13
CA LYS A 214 -8.32 2.47 -3.14
C LYS A 214 -8.88 2.88 -4.47
N CYS A 215 -9.83 3.81 -4.51
CA CYS A 215 -10.60 4.12 -5.70
C CYS A 215 -10.67 5.62 -5.95
N LEU A 216 -10.35 6.02 -7.18
CA LEU A 216 -10.62 7.33 -7.72
C LEU A 216 -11.94 7.25 -8.52
N VAL A 217 -12.93 8.01 -8.07
CA VAL A 217 -14.24 8.13 -8.72
C VAL A 217 -14.27 9.46 -9.43
N LEU A 218 -14.46 9.42 -10.75
CA LEU A 218 -14.38 10.56 -11.65
C LEU A 218 -15.78 10.92 -12.15
N ASP A 219 -16.06 12.21 -12.19
CA ASP A 219 -17.09 12.75 -13.08
C ASP A 219 -16.65 12.67 -14.55
N LEU A 220 -17.52 13.02 -15.50
CA LEU A 220 -17.23 13.00 -16.94
C LEU A 220 -17.10 14.40 -17.55
N ASP A 221 -18.21 15.13 -17.69
CA ASP A 221 -18.20 16.47 -18.28
C ASP A 221 -17.34 17.42 -17.44
N ASN A 222 -16.58 18.31 -18.11
CA ASN A 222 -15.58 19.21 -17.50
C ASN A 222 -14.56 18.53 -16.56
N THR A 223 -14.45 17.20 -16.62
CA THR A 223 -13.54 16.39 -15.80
C THR A 223 -12.64 15.53 -16.67
N LEU A 224 -13.20 14.67 -17.53
CA LEU A 224 -12.43 13.86 -18.50
C LEU A 224 -12.32 14.52 -19.87
N TRP A 225 -13.19 15.47 -20.17
CA TRP A 225 -13.17 16.33 -21.34
C TRP A 225 -13.79 17.67 -20.95
N GLY A 226 -13.51 18.73 -21.71
CA GLY A 226 -14.18 20.02 -21.52
C GLY A 226 -15.50 20.09 -22.28
N GLY A 227 -16.49 20.77 -21.72
CA GLY A 227 -17.83 20.86 -22.29
C GLY A 227 -18.78 19.77 -21.78
N VAL A 228 -20.04 19.88 -22.20
CA VAL A 228 -21.15 19.01 -21.78
C VAL A 228 -21.59 18.19 -22.98
N ILE A 229 -21.37 16.86 -22.93
CA ILE A 229 -21.61 16.00 -24.10
C ILE A 229 -23.05 16.07 -24.64
N GLY A 230 -24.03 16.24 -23.76
CA GLY A 230 -25.44 16.38 -24.14
C GLY A 230 -25.80 17.69 -24.85
N GLU A 231 -24.97 18.73 -24.71
CA GLU A 231 -25.18 20.05 -25.31
C GLU A 231 -24.27 20.27 -26.53
N ASP A 232 -22.99 19.96 -26.38
CA ASP A 232 -21.95 20.22 -27.37
C ASP A 232 -21.84 19.10 -28.42
N GLY A 233 -22.27 17.88 -28.06
CA GLY A 233 -22.12 16.68 -28.87
C GLY A 233 -20.67 16.21 -29.00
N LEU A 234 -20.48 15.03 -29.60
CA LEU A 234 -19.18 14.35 -29.65
C LEU A 234 -18.06 15.16 -30.33
N LEU A 235 -18.41 16.03 -31.29
CA LEU A 235 -17.44 16.88 -32.00
C LEU A 235 -17.20 18.24 -31.32
N GLY A 236 -18.04 18.62 -30.36
CA GLY A 236 -17.98 19.92 -29.69
C GLY A 236 -17.23 19.90 -28.36
N ILE A 237 -17.08 18.73 -27.74
CA ILE A 237 -16.30 18.57 -26.51
C ILE A 237 -14.81 18.84 -26.75
N GLN A 238 -14.14 19.32 -25.72
CA GLN A 238 -12.72 19.67 -25.73
C GLN A 238 -11.90 18.50 -25.22
N LEU A 239 -11.42 17.68 -26.14
CA LEU A 239 -10.49 16.59 -25.86
C LEU A 239 -9.58 16.43 -27.08
N GLY A 240 -8.26 16.55 -26.90
CA GLY A 240 -7.37 16.56 -28.06
C GLY A 240 -5.91 16.78 -27.73
N HIS A 241 -5.13 17.10 -28.75
CA HIS A 241 -3.68 17.26 -28.68
C HIS A 241 -3.22 18.71 -28.45
N GLU A 242 -4.14 19.68 -28.48
CA GLU A 242 -3.82 21.11 -28.39
C GLU A 242 -4.82 21.86 -27.49
N GLY A 243 -4.43 23.06 -27.05
CA GLY A 243 -5.26 23.93 -26.23
C GLY A 243 -5.70 23.27 -24.92
N ILE A 244 -6.89 23.62 -24.44
CA ILE A 244 -7.45 23.08 -23.19
C ILE A 244 -7.77 21.57 -23.29
N GLY A 245 -8.07 21.07 -24.49
CA GLY A 245 -8.31 19.64 -24.73
C GLY A 245 -7.09 18.77 -24.40
N LEU A 246 -5.87 19.33 -24.52
CA LEU A 246 -4.64 18.65 -24.10
C LEU A 246 -4.59 18.44 -22.58
N ALA A 247 -5.05 19.40 -21.79
CA ALA A 247 -5.05 19.29 -20.33
C ALA A 247 -5.93 18.12 -19.86
N TYR A 248 -7.13 17.98 -20.42
CA TYR A 248 -8.01 16.84 -20.16
C TYR A 248 -7.40 15.51 -20.60
N ARG A 249 -6.76 15.48 -21.77
CA ARG A 249 -6.06 14.29 -22.27
C ARG A 249 -4.92 13.87 -21.36
N GLU A 250 -4.11 14.82 -20.87
CA GLU A 250 -3.04 14.56 -19.91
C GLU A 250 -3.58 14.12 -18.55
N PHE A 251 -4.73 14.66 -18.10
CA PHE A 251 -5.41 14.20 -16.91
C PHE A 251 -5.88 12.75 -17.03
N GLN A 252 -6.46 12.35 -18.17
CA GLN A 252 -6.80 10.96 -18.44
C GLN A 252 -5.56 10.04 -18.41
N MET A 253 -4.43 10.48 -18.96
CA MET A 253 -3.16 9.74 -18.87
C MET A 253 -2.68 9.58 -17.43
N ALA A 254 -2.78 10.63 -16.62
CA ALA A 254 -2.40 10.59 -15.21
C ALA A 254 -3.30 9.62 -14.41
N ALA A 255 -4.61 9.66 -14.63
CA ALA A 255 -5.56 8.72 -14.02
C ALA A 255 -5.29 7.26 -14.45
N LEU A 256 -5.00 7.01 -15.73
CA LEU A 256 -4.60 5.69 -16.21
C LEU A 256 -3.29 5.22 -15.56
N ALA A 257 -2.31 6.10 -15.40
CA ALA A 257 -1.06 5.79 -14.71
C ALA A 257 -1.25 5.48 -13.22
N LEU A 258 -2.27 6.05 -12.55
CA LEU A 258 -2.67 5.63 -11.21
C LEU A 258 -3.30 4.23 -11.23
N SER A 259 -4.13 3.93 -12.23
CA SER A 259 -4.75 2.61 -12.41
C SER A 259 -3.72 1.50 -12.56
N GLN A 260 -2.67 1.74 -13.36
CA GLN A 260 -1.55 0.82 -13.53
C GLN A 260 -0.74 0.55 -12.24
N ARG A 261 -0.85 1.44 -11.24
CA ARG A 261 -0.27 1.29 -9.90
C ARG A 261 -1.25 0.68 -8.88
N GLY A 262 -2.41 0.22 -9.34
CA GLY A 262 -3.41 -0.47 -8.54
C GLY A 262 -4.44 0.44 -7.86
N VAL A 263 -4.64 1.67 -8.35
CA VAL A 263 -5.80 2.49 -8.00
C VAL A 263 -7.00 2.06 -8.84
N ILE A 264 -8.16 1.89 -8.24
CA ILE A 264 -9.38 1.50 -8.95
C ILE A 264 -9.97 2.78 -9.57
N LEU A 265 -10.30 2.76 -10.86
CA LEU A 265 -11.06 3.85 -11.48
C LEU A 265 -12.54 3.49 -11.49
N ALA A 266 -13.40 4.46 -11.17
CA ALA A 266 -14.83 4.36 -11.32
C ALA A 266 -15.41 5.68 -11.86
N VAL A 267 -16.61 5.62 -12.44
CA VAL A 267 -17.34 6.80 -12.93
C VAL A 267 -18.57 7.04 -12.07
N CYS A 268 -18.82 8.30 -11.70
CA CYS A 268 -20.05 8.76 -11.08
C CYS A 268 -20.49 10.07 -11.74
N SER A 269 -21.30 9.96 -12.79
CA SER A 269 -21.67 11.11 -13.62
C SER A 269 -23.18 11.22 -13.88
N LYS A 270 -23.63 12.47 -14.06
CA LYS A 270 -24.98 12.83 -14.48
C LYS A 270 -25.04 13.06 -15.99
N ASN A 271 -25.03 11.97 -16.76
CA ASN A 271 -25.19 12.00 -18.21
C ASN A 271 -26.24 11.00 -18.70
N ASN A 272 -26.62 11.14 -19.97
CA ASN A 272 -27.15 10.03 -20.73
C ASN A 272 -26.06 8.95 -20.90
N PRO A 273 -26.31 7.68 -20.55
CA PRO A 273 -25.35 6.60 -20.71
C PRO A 273 -24.81 6.44 -22.13
N ASP A 274 -25.65 6.54 -23.15
CA ASP A 274 -25.24 6.27 -24.53
C ASP A 274 -24.28 7.36 -25.03
N ASP A 275 -24.56 8.62 -24.72
CA ASP A 275 -23.73 9.77 -25.11
C ASP A 275 -22.35 9.71 -24.45
N ALA A 276 -22.31 9.48 -23.13
CA ALA A 276 -21.06 9.33 -22.40
C ALA A 276 -20.22 8.13 -22.90
N MET A 277 -20.89 7.02 -23.21
CA MET A 277 -20.22 5.83 -23.73
C MET A 277 -19.71 6.01 -25.16
N ALA A 278 -20.37 6.83 -25.98
CA ALA A 278 -19.87 7.20 -27.31
C ALA A 278 -18.52 7.91 -27.20
N VAL A 279 -18.36 8.86 -26.26
CA VAL A 279 -17.06 9.53 -26.04
C VAL A 279 -15.98 8.51 -25.65
N LEU A 280 -16.25 7.68 -24.64
CA LEU A 280 -15.26 6.73 -24.09
C LEU A 280 -14.86 5.62 -25.08
N ARG A 281 -15.71 5.32 -26.08
CA ARG A 281 -15.45 4.25 -27.07
C ARG A 281 -14.96 4.77 -28.41
N GLU A 282 -15.49 5.90 -28.87
CA GLU A 282 -15.39 6.33 -30.26
C GLU A 282 -14.53 7.58 -30.43
N HIS A 283 -14.37 8.41 -29.40
CA HIS A 283 -13.58 9.63 -29.54
C HIS A 283 -12.09 9.30 -29.75
N PRO A 284 -11.45 9.76 -30.84
CA PRO A 284 -10.09 9.33 -31.21
C PRO A 284 -9.01 9.73 -30.19
N ASP A 285 -9.22 10.84 -29.49
CA ASP A 285 -8.27 11.37 -28.51
C ASP A 285 -8.51 10.87 -27.08
N THR A 286 -9.52 10.02 -26.85
CA THR A 286 -9.76 9.44 -25.53
C THR A 286 -8.68 8.43 -25.18
N ILE A 287 -8.21 8.47 -23.94
CA ILE A 287 -7.20 7.57 -23.38
C ILE A 287 -7.86 6.58 -22.41
N LEU A 288 -8.87 7.05 -21.66
CA LEU A 288 -9.67 6.20 -20.81
C LEU A 288 -10.82 5.58 -21.61
N HIS A 289 -10.84 4.26 -21.64
CA HIS A 289 -11.89 3.45 -22.24
C HIS A 289 -12.67 2.73 -21.14
N PRO A 290 -13.88 2.21 -21.43
CA PRO A 290 -14.73 1.55 -20.44
C PRO A 290 -14.02 0.42 -19.66
N GLU A 291 -13.12 -0.32 -20.31
CA GLU A 291 -12.34 -1.38 -19.70
C GLU A 291 -11.38 -0.89 -18.59
N HIS A 292 -11.01 0.39 -18.56
CA HIS A 292 -10.17 0.95 -17.51
C HIS A 292 -10.95 1.23 -16.22
N PHE A 293 -12.28 1.26 -16.29
CA PHE A 293 -13.14 1.49 -15.13
C PHE A 293 -13.65 0.15 -14.57
N ALA A 294 -13.57 0.01 -13.24
CA ALA A 294 -14.13 -1.15 -12.56
C ALA A 294 -15.65 -1.05 -12.41
N CYS A 295 -16.17 0.16 -12.25
CA CYS A 295 -17.59 0.44 -12.07
C CYS A 295 -17.94 1.79 -12.70
N MET A 296 -19.10 1.89 -13.33
CA MET A 296 -19.59 3.13 -13.93
C MET A 296 -21.05 3.32 -13.54
N GLU A 297 -21.34 4.39 -12.80
CA GLU A 297 -22.68 4.87 -12.52
C GLU A 297 -22.89 6.15 -13.34
N ILE A 298 -23.52 5.99 -14.50
CA ILE A 298 -23.89 7.09 -15.40
C ILE A 298 -25.40 7.13 -15.45
N ASN A 299 -26.00 8.09 -14.76
CA ASN A 299 -27.45 8.27 -14.66
C ASN A 299 -27.77 9.60 -13.96
N TRP A 300 -29.04 9.96 -13.88
CA TRP A 300 -29.49 11.22 -13.27
C TRP A 300 -29.72 11.15 -11.75
N GLU A 301 -29.37 10.04 -11.11
CA GLU A 301 -29.53 9.89 -9.66
C GLU A 301 -28.51 10.76 -8.90
N PRO A 302 -28.78 11.12 -7.63
CA PRO A 302 -27.84 11.89 -6.81
C PRO A 302 -26.46 11.20 -6.68
N LYS A 303 -25.37 11.95 -6.86
CA LYS A 303 -24.00 11.43 -6.77
C LYS A 303 -23.69 10.72 -5.44
N PRO A 304 -24.20 11.14 -4.26
CA PRO A 304 -24.03 10.37 -3.02
C PRO A 304 -24.61 8.95 -3.08
N GLU A 305 -25.74 8.75 -3.76
CA GLU A 305 -26.35 7.42 -3.90
C GLU A 305 -25.53 6.55 -4.85
N ASN A 306 -25.06 7.13 -5.96
CA ASN A 306 -24.15 6.47 -6.89
C ASN A 306 -22.83 6.07 -6.21
N LEU A 307 -22.24 6.93 -5.37
CA LEU A 307 -21.03 6.59 -4.61
C LEU A 307 -21.25 5.42 -3.64
N ARG A 308 -22.41 5.35 -2.96
CA ARG A 308 -22.78 4.19 -2.14
C ARG A 308 -22.94 2.92 -2.99
N ARG A 309 -23.55 3.02 -4.17
CA ARG A 309 -23.66 1.90 -5.13
C ARG A 309 -22.28 1.43 -5.60
N ILE A 310 -21.39 2.34 -5.96
CA ILE A 310 -20.01 2.04 -6.37
C ILE A 310 -19.26 1.33 -5.24
N ALA A 311 -19.31 1.86 -4.02
CA ALA A 311 -18.67 1.24 -2.85
C ALA A 311 -19.18 -0.19 -2.62
N LYS A 312 -20.50 -0.40 -2.72
CA LYS A 312 -21.13 -1.72 -2.60
C LYS A 312 -20.69 -2.67 -3.72
N LYS A 313 -20.79 -2.26 -4.98
CA LYS A 313 -20.42 -3.07 -6.16
C LYS A 313 -18.94 -3.47 -6.14
N LEU A 314 -18.07 -2.56 -5.67
CA LEU A 314 -16.64 -2.82 -5.51
C LEU A 314 -16.32 -3.57 -4.21
N ASN A 315 -17.25 -3.69 -3.26
CA ASN A 315 -17.03 -4.25 -1.93
C ASN A 315 -15.87 -3.55 -1.17
N ILE A 316 -15.91 -2.22 -1.13
CA ILE A 316 -14.97 -1.37 -0.38
C ILE A 316 -15.74 -0.36 0.48
N GLY A 317 -15.09 0.15 1.53
CA GLY A 317 -15.67 1.22 2.34
C GLY A 317 -15.68 2.57 1.61
N LEU A 318 -16.61 3.45 1.99
CA LEU A 318 -16.66 4.84 1.51
C LEU A 318 -15.38 5.62 1.85
N ASP A 319 -14.76 5.28 2.98
CA ASP A 319 -13.44 5.73 3.42
C ASP A 319 -12.29 5.28 2.51
N SER A 320 -12.57 4.49 1.47
CA SER A 320 -11.59 4.12 0.43
C SER A 320 -11.78 4.87 -0.88
N LEU A 321 -12.84 5.69 -1.00
CA LEU A 321 -13.14 6.47 -2.21
C LEU A 321 -12.49 7.85 -2.16
N VAL A 322 -12.10 8.33 -3.33
CA VAL A 322 -11.68 9.71 -3.62
C VAL A 322 -12.55 10.20 -4.76
N PHE A 323 -13.25 11.30 -4.57
CA PHE A 323 -14.21 11.83 -5.53
C PHE A 323 -13.67 13.09 -6.19
N TRP A 324 -13.66 13.09 -7.52
CA TRP A 324 -13.20 14.18 -8.37
C TRP A 324 -14.33 14.62 -9.28
N ASP A 325 -14.71 15.89 -9.15
CA ASP A 325 -15.85 16.50 -9.84
C ASP A 325 -15.58 18.01 -9.94
N ASP A 326 -15.75 18.58 -11.13
CA ASP A 326 -15.52 20.02 -11.37
C ASP A 326 -16.60 20.88 -10.71
N SER A 327 -17.80 20.35 -10.49
CA SER A 327 -18.94 21.07 -9.93
C SER A 327 -18.78 21.28 -8.41
N PRO A 328 -18.59 22.53 -7.93
CA PRO A 328 -18.47 22.81 -6.50
C PRO A 328 -19.74 22.44 -5.72
N VAL A 329 -20.90 22.43 -6.38
CA VAL A 329 -22.18 22.05 -5.76
C VAL A 329 -22.22 20.55 -5.50
N GLU A 330 -21.82 19.72 -6.46
CA GLU A 330 -21.76 18.26 -6.26
C GLU A 330 -20.71 17.88 -5.22
N ARG A 331 -19.55 18.56 -5.23
CA ARG A 331 -18.51 18.41 -4.20
C ARG A 331 -19.05 18.68 -2.79
N GLU A 332 -19.77 19.78 -2.59
CA GLU A 332 -20.35 20.12 -1.28
C GLU A 332 -21.45 19.14 -0.85
N ILE A 333 -22.30 18.69 -1.77
CA ILE A 333 -23.34 17.70 -1.46
C ILE A 333 -22.70 16.39 -0.98
N VAL A 334 -21.65 15.93 -1.68
CA VAL A 334 -20.95 14.69 -1.31
C VAL A 334 -20.20 14.86 0.01
N SER A 335 -19.51 15.98 0.25
CA SER A 335 -18.77 16.21 1.49
C SER A 335 -19.70 16.22 2.72
N HIS A 336 -20.92 16.74 2.58
CA HIS A 336 -21.91 16.79 3.65
C HIS A 336 -22.58 15.45 3.92
N GLN A 337 -22.96 14.71 2.86
CA GLN A 337 -23.71 13.46 2.99
C GLN A 337 -22.84 12.21 3.20
N LEU A 338 -21.58 12.28 2.78
CA LEU A 338 -20.61 11.18 2.82
C LEU A 338 -19.24 11.68 3.35
N PRO A 339 -19.14 12.12 4.62
CA PRO A 339 -17.91 12.69 5.19
C PRO A 339 -16.72 11.72 5.16
N GLU A 340 -16.95 10.41 4.98
CA GLU A 340 -15.90 9.41 4.82
C GLU A 340 -15.21 9.49 3.45
N VAL A 341 -15.90 9.93 2.39
CA VAL A 341 -15.35 10.07 1.04
C VAL A 341 -14.41 11.26 0.99
N LEU A 342 -13.21 11.09 0.44
CA LEU A 342 -12.30 12.21 0.23
C LEU A 342 -12.74 12.97 -1.02
N VAL A 343 -13.35 14.15 -0.84
CA VAL A 343 -13.69 15.04 -1.95
C VAL A 343 -12.47 15.92 -2.25
N VAL A 344 -11.99 15.87 -3.49
CA VAL A 344 -10.84 16.68 -3.93
C VAL A 344 -11.29 18.11 -4.16
N ASP A 345 -10.52 19.07 -3.66
CA ASP A 345 -10.66 20.46 -4.08
C ASP A 345 -10.07 20.60 -5.50
N VAL A 346 -10.92 20.45 -6.50
CA VAL A 346 -10.54 20.48 -7.91
C VAL A 346 -10.29 21.95 -8.31
N PRO A 347 -9.12 22.27 -8.87
CA PRO A 347 -8.80 23.64 -9.30
C PRO A 347 -9.71 24.06 -10.46
N ASP A 348 -9.89 25.36 -10.67
CA ASP A 348 -10.77 25.86 -11.75
C ASP A 348 -10.15 25.70 -13.16
N ASP A 349 -8.81 25.62 -13.26
CA ASP A 349 -8.10 25.43 -14.53
C ASP A 349 -7.70 23.95 -14.72
N PRO A 350 -8.20 23.27 -15.77
CA PRO A 350 -7.82 21.91 -16.13
C PRO A 350 -6.31 21.68 -16.26
N SER A 351 -5.53 22.71 -16.59
CA SER A 351 -4.07 22.65 -16.70
C SER A 351 -3.40 22.25 -15.38
N ASP A 352 -4.05 22.50 -14.24
CA ASP A 352 -3.56 22.16 -12.91
C ASP A 352 -4.04 20.77 -12.43
N TYR A 353 -4.96 20.11 -13.15
CA TYR A 353 -5.55 18.83 -12.74
C TYR A 353 -4.49 17.74 -12.52
N VAL A 354 -3.53 17.63 -13.44
CA VAL A 354 -2.48 16.59 -13.38
C VAL A 354 -1.62 16.77 -12.13
N THR A 355 -1.17 18.01 -11.87
CA THR A 355 -0.37 18.30 -10.67
C THR A 355 -1.17 17.98 -9.42
N GLN A 356 -2.41 18.47 -9.32
CA GLN A 356 -3.27 18.23 -8.17
C GLN A 356 -3.50 16.72 -7.94
N LEU A 357 -3.79 15.95 -8.99
CA LEU A 357 -4.01 14.50 -8.91
C LEU A 357 -2.77 13.75 -8.43
N LEU A 358 -1.60 14.08 -8.96
CA LEU A 358 -0.34 13.41 -8.61
C LEU A 358 0.20 13.83 -7.24
N GLU A 359 -0.26 14.97 -6.71
CA GLU A 359 0.09 15.42 -5.36
C GLU A 359 -0.78 14.78 -4.27
N LEU A 360 -1.91 14.16 -4.61
CA LEU A 360 -2.77 13.44 -3.67
C LEU A 360 -2.01 12.33 -2.93
N GLU A 361 -1.72 12.59 -1.65
CA GLU A 361 -0.99 11.65 -0.79
C GLU A 361 -1.80 10.38 -0.47
N CYS A 362 -3.11 10.43 -0.64
CA CYS A 362 -4.02 9.34 -0.26
C CYS A 362 -3.85 8.07 -1.10
N PHE A 363 -3.13 8.16 -2.23
CA PHE A 363 -2.76 7.05 -3.10
C PHE A 363 -1.28 6.65 -3.01
N ASP A 364 -0.49 7.30 -2.14
CA ASP A 364 0.92 6.99 -2.01
C ASP A 364 1.15 5.51 -1.66
N THR A 365 2.12 4.91 -2.34
CA THR A 365 2.57 3.55 -2.08
C THR A 365 4.09 3.48 -2.27
N LEU A 366 4.79 2.88 -1.31
CA LEU A 366 6.26 2.76 -1.36
C LEU A 366 6.73 1.42 -1.95
N SER A 367 5.80 0.48 -2.17
CA SER A 367 6.03 -0.76 -2.90
C SER A 367 4.78 -1.11 -3.73
N LEU A 368 5.00 -1.75 -4.87
CA LEU A 368 3.96 -2.34 -5.70
C LEU A 368 4.02 -3.86 -5.54
N THR A 369 2.88 -4.46 -5.22
CA THR A 369 2.73 -5.91 -5.16
C THR A 369 2.07 -6.43 -6.44
N ASP A 370 2.27 -7.69 -6.81
CA ASP A 370 1.59 -8.30 -7.97
C ASP A 370 0.06 -8.21 -7.87
N GLU A 371 -0.46 -8.22 -6.64
CA GLU A 371 -1.89 -8.01 -6.37
C GLU A 371 -2.34 -6.58 -6.73
N ASP A 372 -1.48 -5.58 -6.57
CA ASP A 372 -1.78 -4.19 -6.96
C ASP A 372 -1.88 -4.09 -8.48
N LEU A 373 -0.98 -4.74 -9.22
CA LEU A 373 -0.98 -4.75 -10.69
C LEU A 373 -2.22 -5.44 -11.28
N ARG A 374 -2.74 -6.47 -10.60
CA ARG A 374 -3.96 -7.19 -11.02
C ARG A 374 -5.25 -6.57 -10.46
N ARG A 375 -5.17 -5.46 -9.72
CA ARG A 375 -6.32 -4.94 -8.98
C ARG A 375 -7.48 -4.52 -9.88
N GLY A 376 -7.22 -3.80 -10.96
CA GLY A 376 -8.28 -3.36 -11.88
C GLY A 376 -9.13 -4.52 -12.40
N GLU A 377 -8.48 -5.61 -12.84
CA GLU A 377 -9.17 -6.81 -13.30
C GLU A 377 -9.98 -7.51 -12.20
N MET A 378 -9.39 -7.71 -11.02
CA MET A 378 -10.08 -8.35 -9.90
C MET A 378 -11.36 -7.61 -9.50
N TYR A 379 -11.34 -6.27 -9.51
CA TYR A 379 -12.52 -5.48 -9.16
C TYR A 379 -13.57 -5.46 -10.28
N ARG A 380 -13.17 -5.49 -11.56
CA ARG A 380 -14.12 -5.69 -12.67
C ARG A 380 -14.86 -7.03 -12.55
N GLN A 381 -14.13 -8.11 -12.26
CA GLN A 381 -14.74 -9.42 -11.99
C GLN A 381 -15.67 -9.36 -10.77
N GLN A 382 -15.32 -8.59 -9.72
CA GLN A 382 -16.20 -8.39 -8.57
C GLN A 382 -17.50 -7.68 -8.94
N VAL A 383 -17.45 -6.65 -9.77
CA VAL A 383 -18.66 -5.95 -10.25
C VAL A 383 -19.54 -6.87 -11.10
N GLN A 384 -18.95 -7.68 -11.98
CA GLN A 384 -19.69 -8.69 -12.75
C GLN A 384 -20.41 -9.69 -11.85
N ARG A 385 -19.77 -10.11 -10.75
CA ARG A 385 -20.40 -10.97 -9.73
C ARG A 385 -21.59 -10.30 -9.07
N GLU A 386 -21.47 -9.02 -8.69
CA GLU A 386 -22.57 -8.27 -8.07
C GLU A 386 -23.74 -8.04 -9.04
N ILE A 387 -23.48 -7.73 -10.31
CA ILE A 387 -24.52 -7.64 -11.34
C ILE A 387 -25.23 -8.99 -11.51
N TYR A 388 -24.45 -10.07 -11.56
CA TYR A 388 -25.01 -11.42 -11.67
C TYR A 388 -25.84 -11.80 -10.43
N LEU A 389 -25.42 -11.41 -9.23
CA LEU A 389 -26.20 -11.51 -7.99
C LEU A 389 -27.54 -10.78 -8.10
N GLU A 390 -27.51 -9.51 -8.53
CA GLU A 390 -28.70 -8.68 -8.68
C GLU A 390 -29.70 -9.28 -9.69
N GLN A 391 -29.21 -9.83 -10.79
CA GLN A 391 -30.03 -10.49 -11.81
C GLN A 391 -30.64 -11.83 -11.34
N ASN A 392 -30.04 -12.48 -10.35
CA ASN A 392 -30.47 -13.80 -9.85
C ASN A 392 -31.06 -13.75 -8.44
N GLN A 393 -31.54 -12.58 -7.97
CA GLN A 393 -32.14 -12.43 -6.63
C GLN A 393 -33.37 -13.32 -6.38
N SER A 394 -33.98 -13.85 -7.43
CA SER A 394 -35.12 -14.79 -7.34
C SER A 394 -34.72 -16.26 -7.14
N ALA A 395 -33.43 -16.62 -7.27
CA ALA A 395 -32.93 -17.97 -7.03
C ALA A 395 -32.65 -18.18 -5.54
N SER A 396 -32.69 -19.44 -5.08
CA SER A 396 -32.19 -19.75 -3.74
C SER A 396 -30.68 -19.46 -3.65
N LEU A 397 -30.20 -19.13 -2.45
CA LEU A 397 -28.78 -18.80 -2.22
C LEU A 397 -27.84 -19.95 -2.67
N GLU A 398 -28.28 -21.19 -2.51
CA GLU A 398 -27.54 -22.40 -2.91
C GLU A 398 -27.47 -22.58 -4.43
N GLU A 399 -28.58 -22.33 -5.15
CA GLU A 399 -28.61 -22.35 -6.62
C GLU A 399 -27.71 -21.26 -7.19
N PHE A 400 -27.74 -20.07 -6.58
CA PHE A 400 -26.86 -18.98 -6.94
C PHE A 400 -25.38 -19.37 -6.79
N TYR A 401 -24.96 -19.88 -5.62
CA TYR A 401 -23.56 -20.29 -5.44
C TYR A 401 -23.14 -21.47 -6.30
N SER A 402 -24.05 -22.40 -6.58
CA SER A 402 -23.80 -23.50 -7.53
C SER A 402 -23.49 -22.97 -8.92
N SER A 403 -24.22 -21.92 -9.36
CA SER A 403 -24.01 -21.29 -10.68
C SER A 403 -22.71 -20.49 -10.80
N LEU A 404 -22.01 -20.22 -9.69
CA LEU A 404 -20.70 -19.54 -9.71
C LEU A 404 -19.56 -20.49 -10.09
N GLU A 405 -19.81 -21.81 -10.08
CA GLU A 405 -18.80 -22.85 -10.36
C GLU A 405 -17.55 -22.69 -9.48
N ILE A 406 -17.77 -22.57 -8.16
CA ILE A 406 -16.70 -22.31 -7.19
C ILE A 406 -15.76 -23.52 -7.11
N VAL A 407 -14.49 -23.29 -7.41
CA VAL A 407 -13.40 -24.25 -7.23
C VAL A 407 -12.44 -23.71 -6.18
N VAL A 408 -12.17 -24.52 -5.16
CA VAL A 408 -11.25 -24.19 -4.08
C VAL A 408 -10.11 -25.21 -4.08
N THR A 409 -8.88 -24.72 -4.16
CA THR A 409 -7.68 -25.57 -4.04
C THR A 409 -7.04 -25.33 -2.68
N ILE A 410 -6.98 -26.37 -1.86
CA ILE A 410 -6.37 -26.31 -0.52
C ILE A 410 -5.08 -27.14 -0.55
N ARG A 411 -3.99 -26.56 -0.05
CA ARG A 411 -2.68 -27.21 0.02
C ARG A 411 -1.87 -26.72 1.21
N GLU A 412 -0.93 -27.54 1.65
CA GLU A 412 0.15 -27.10 2.52
C GLU A 412 0.97 -26.01 1.80
N ALA A 413 1.38 -24.97 2.54
CA ALA A 413 1.96 -23.77 1.98
C ALA A 413 3.33 -24.08 1.36
N SER A 414 3.46 -23.85 0.06
CA SER A 414 4.75 -23.89 -0.62
C SER A 414 5.51 -22.58 -0.40
N ASP A 415 6.82 -22.56 -0.71
CA ASP A 415 7.66 -21.36 -0.69
C ASP A 415 7.01 -20.17 -1.43
N PHE A 416 6.30 -20.44 -2.53
CA PHE A 416 5.59 -19.43 -3.32
C PHE A 416 4.38 -18.82 -2.60
N ALA A 417 3.77 -19.53 -1.65
CA ALA A 417 2.61 -19.08 -0.90
C ALA A 417 2.99 -18.24 0.34
N LEU A 418 4.20 -18.40 0.89
CA LEU A 418 4.62 -17.76 2.14
C LEU A 418 4.54 -16.22 2.11
N PRO A 419 5.01 -15.51 1.06
CA PRO A 419 4.88 -14.05 0.99
C PRO A 419 3.42 -13.61 1.05
N ARG A 420 2.54 -14.38 0.41
CA ARG A 420 1.10 -14.10 0.37
C ARG A 420 0.41 -14.38 1.70
N ILE A 421 0.83 -15.41 2.45
CA ILE A 421 0.34 -15.67 3.81
C ILE A 421 0.72 -14.52 4.74
N ALA A 422 1.98 -14.06 4.69
CA ALA A 422 2.43 -12.89 5.45
C ALA A 422 1.58 -11.66 5.11
N GLN A 423 1.38 -11.39 3.81
CA GLN A 423 0.55 -10.27 3.34
C GLN A 423 -0.91 -10.36 3.80
N LEU A 424 -1.53 -11.55 3.75
CA LEU A 424 -2.89 -11.78 4.26
C LEU A 424 -2.95 -11.51 5.76
N SER A 425 -1.95 -11.95 6.52
CA SER A 425 -1.87 -11.69 7.96
C SER A 425 -1.76 -10.19 8.25
N GLN A 426 -1.07 -9.42 7.40
CA GLN A 426 -0.86 -7.97 7.56
C GLN A 426 -2.10 -7.15 7.18
N ARG A 427 -2.79 -7.53 6.11
CA ARG A 427 -3.88 -6.73 5.51
C ARG A 427 -5.28 -7.13 5.97
N THR A 428 -5.47 -8.35 6.45
CA THR A 428 -6.80 -8.88 6.80
C THR A 428 -7.19 -8.51 8.22
N ASN A 429 -8.26 -7.72 8.36
CA ASN A 429 -8.79 -7.29 9.65
C ASN A 429 -10.14 -7.93 9.99
N GLN A 430 -11.00 -8.14 8.99
CA GLN A 430 -12.38 -8.60 9.20
C GLN A 430 -12.49 -10.09 9.47
N PHE A 431 -11.64 -10.87 8.82
CA PHE A 431 -11.61 -12.32 8.97
C PHE A 431 -10.22 -12.81 9.37
N ASN A 432 -9.87 -12.50 10.62
CA ASN A 432 -8.58 -12.84 11.23
C ASN A 432 -8.84 -13.18 12.71
N PHE A 433 -8.51 -14.42 13.08
CA PHE A 433 -8.87 -14.97 14.39
C PHE A 433 -8.16 -14.25 15.54
N THR A 434 -6.87 -13.94 15.38
CA THR A 434 -6.06 -13.38 16.47
C THR A 434 -5.59 -11.96 16.22
N THR A 435 -5.74 -11.46 14.99
CA THR A 435 -5.16 -10.20 14.47
C THR A 435 -3.63 -10.13 14.54
N ARG A 436 -2.97 -11.26 14.81
CA ARG A 436 -1.52 -11.37 14.80
C ARG A 436 -0.99 -11.14 13.38
N ARG A 437 0.04 -10.30 13.28
CA ARG A 437 0.71 -9.94 12.02
C ARG A 437 2.02 -10.68 11.96
N TYR A 438 2.27 -11.32 10.84
CA TYR A 438 3.53 -12.00 10.59
C TYR A 438 4.25 -11.29 9.43
N SER A 439 5.53 -11.04 9.64
CA SER A 439 6.48 -10.72 8.57
C SER A 439 6.73 -11.96 7.70
N GLU A 440 7.26 -11.74 6.51
CA GLU A 440 7.61 -12.84 5.61
C GLU A 440 8.64 -13.79 6.24
N ASN A 441 9.64 -13.25 6.93
CA ASN A 441 10.64 -14.05 7.64
C ASN A 441 10.03 -14.88 8.79
N GLU A 442 9.05 -14.34 9.52
CA GLU A 442 8.36 -15.12 10.56
C GLU A 442 7.55 -16.25 9.94
N VAL A 443 6.83 -16.02 8.83
CA VAL A 443 6.11 -17.08 8.12
C VAL A 443 7.05 -18.16 7.59
N GLN A 444 8.22 -17.77 7.05
CA GLN A 444 9.26 -18.71 6.61
C GLN A 444 9.81 -19.54 7.79
N ALA A 445 10.07 -18.89 8.94
CA ALA A 445 10.53 -19.60 10.13
C ALA A 445 9.49 -20.62 10.62
N LEU A 446 8.20 -20.27 10.58
CA LEU A 446 7.11 -21.20 10.93
C LEU A 446 6.99 -22.35 9.91
N ALA A 447 7.18 -22.09 8.63
CA ALA A 447 7.12 -23.13 7.60
C ALA A 447 8.23 -24.19 7.71
N ILE A 448 9.38 -23.84 8.32
CA ILE A 448 10.52 -24.75 8.53
C ILE A 448 10.42 -25.47 9.89
N ALA A 449 9.62 -24.94 10.82
CA ALA A 449 9.48 -25.52 12.16
C ALA A 449 8.74 -26.86 12.11
N THR A 450 9.28 -27.88 12.80
CA THR A 450 8.74 -29.25 12.75
C THR A 450 7.41 -29.43 13.46
N ASN A 451 6.98 -28.45 14.24
CA ASN A 451 5.72 -28.45 15.00
C ASN A 451 4.69 -27.48 14.42
N TYR A 452 4.86 -27.02 13.17
CA TYR A 452 3.91 -26.14 12.50
C TYR A 452 3.51 -26.67 11.14
N ARG A 453 2.26 -26.41 10.79
CA ARG A 453 1.72 -26.61 9.45
C ARG A 453 1.04 -25.33 8.99
N LEU A 454 1.37 -24.92 7.78
CA LEU A 454 0.76 -23.76 7.13
C LEU A 454 -0.09 -24.26 5.97
N TYR A 455 -1.34 -23.85 5.91
CA TYR A 455 -2.21 -24.13 4.77
C TYR A 455 -2.53 -22.85 4.01
N SER A 456 -2.65 -22.98 2.70
CA SER A 456 -3.13 -21.92 1.81
C SER A 456 -4.37 -22.40 1.06
N LEU A 457 -5.30 -21.46 0.84
CA LEU A 457 -6.51 -21.67 0.07
C LEU A 457 -6.53 -20.74 -1.12
N GLN A 458 -6.60 -21.33 -2.31
CA GLN A 458 -6.82 -20.63 -3.57
C GLN A 458 -8.28 -20.80 -4.02
N LEU A 459 -8.86 -19.72 -4.56
CA LEU A 459 -10.26 -19.68 -4.97
C LEU A 459 -10.37 -19.26 -6.44
N GLN A 460 -11.19 -19.98 -7.20
CA GLN A 460 -11.57 -19.66 -8.56
C GLN A 460 -13.10 -19.76 -8.70
N ASP A 461 -13.68 -18.87 -9.50
CA ASP A 461 -15.07 -18.95 -9.95
C ASP A 461 -15.14 -18.71 -11.47
N LYS A 462 -16.34 -18.79 -12.06
CA LYS A 462 -16.54 -18.58 -13.51
C LYS A 462 -16.10 -17.20 -14.01
N PHE A 463 -15.97 -16.20 -13.13
CA PHE A 463 -15.55 -14.86 -13.50
C PHE A 463 -14.03 -14.69 -13.44
N GLY A 464 -13.32 -15.54 -12.69
CA GLY A 464 -11.87 -15.54 -12.69
C GLY A 464 -11.23 -16.21 -11.47
N ASP A 465 -9.90 -16.31 -11.53
CA ASP A 465 -9.06 -16.77 -10.43
C ASP A 465 -8.79 -15.62 -9.44
N LEU A 466 -9.20 -15.82 -8.19
CA LEU A 466 -9.00 -14.87 -7.08
C LEU A 466 -7.66 -15.11 -6.35
N GLY A 467 -6.86 -16.09 -6.79
CA GLY A 467 -5.59 -16.46 -6.20
C GLY A 467 -5.72 -16.97 -4.77
N ILE A 468 -4.64 -16.89 -4.00
CA ILE A 468 -4.66 -17.26 -2.58
C ILE A 468 -5.46 -16.22 -1.79
N VAL A 469 -6.59 -16.67 -1.27
CA VAL A 469 -7.55 -15.87 -0.50
C VAL A 469 -7.68 -16.31 0.95
N GLY A 470 -7.19 -17.49 1.32
CA GLY A 470 -7.21 -17.98 2.69
C GLY A 470 -5.86 -18.53 3.14
N ALA A 471 -5.60 -18.46 4.44
CA ALA A 471 -4.44 -19.07 5.06
C ALA A 471 -4.76 -19.54 6.49
N ALA A 472 -4.12 -20.64 6.90
CA ALA A 472 -4.20 -21.14 8.26
C ALA A 472 -2.80 -21.43 8.79
N ILE A 473 -2.53 -21.03 10.03
CA ILE A 473 -1.29 -21.33 10.75
C ILE A 473 -1.67 -22.24 11.90
N ILE A 474 -1.14 -23.46 11.88
CA ILE A 474 -1.46 -24.51 12.84
C ILE A 474 -0.19 -24.92 13.57
N ARG A 475 -0.26 -24.95 14.90
CA ARG A 475 0.76 -25.55 15.75
C ARG A 475 0.33 -26.98 16.09
N GLU A 476 1.18 -27.94 15.79
CA GLU A 476 0.95 -29.35 16.08
C GLU A 476 1.42 -29.67 17.50
N GLU A 477 0.51 -30.20 18.31
CA GLU A 477 0.79 -30.72 19.65
C GLU A 477 0.24 -32.14 19.79
N LEU A 478 0.64 -32.83 20.86
CA LEU A 478 0.29 -34.24 21.02
C LEU A 478 -1.22 -34.41 21.23
N GLY A 479 -1.92 -34.92 20.21
CA GLY A 479 -3.37 -35.18 20.23
C GLY A 479 -4.25 -33.96 19.94
N TYR A 480 -3.69 -32.79 19.67
CA TYR A 480 -4.43 -31.62 19.23
C TYR A 480 -3.63 -30.73 18.29
N TRP A 481 -4.32 -30.12 17.35
CA TRP A 481 -3.80 -29.10 16.45
C TRP A 481 -4.38 -27.76 16.90
N GLU A 482 -3.52 -26.80 17.23
CA GLU A 482 -3.94 -25.45 17.59
C GLU A 482 -3.92 -24.55 16.35
N LEU A 483 -5.08 -24.06 15.96
CA LEU A 483 -5.26 -23.05 14.94
C LEU A 483 -4.90 -21.67 15.52
N GLU A 484 -3.61 -21.32 15.45
CA GLU A 484 -3.09 -20.04 15.92
C GLU A 484 -3.62 -18.86 15.11
N ASN A 485 -3.85 -19.07 13.82
CA ASN A 485 -4.48 -18.06 13.00
C ASN A 485 -5.24 -18.66 11.83
N PHE A 486 -6.38 -18.04 11.52
CA PHE A 486 -7.21 -18.36 10.37
C PHE A 486 -7.60 -17.06 9.69
N LEU A 487 -7.19 -16.95 8.43
CA LEU A 487 -7.20 -15.73 7.65
C LEU A 487 -8.02 -15.95 6.39
N MET A 488 -8.91 -15.01 6.08
CA MET A 488 -9.60 -14.99 4.80
C MET A 488 -9.74 -13.57 4.26
N SER A 489 -9.37 -13.39 3.01
CA SER A 489 -9.51 -12.14 2.29
C SER A 489 -11.00 -11.81 2.12
N CYS A 490 -11.34 -10.53 2.26
CA CYS A 490 -12.71 -10.03 2.15
C CYS A 490 -13.39 -10.35 0.81
N ARG A 491 -12.61 -10.62 -0.25
CA ARG A 491 -13.13 -11.01 -1.58
C ARG A 491 -13.66 -12.44 -1.66
N ALA A 492 -13.37 -13.28 -0.67
CA ALA A 492 -13.83 -14.67 -0.60
C ALA A 492 -14.94 -14.90 0.43
N LEU A 493 -15.17 -13.92 1.32
CA LEU A 493 -16.14 -14.02 2.42
C LEU A 493 -17.58 -14.06 1.92
N GLY A 494 -18.42 -14.77 2.67
CA GLY A 494 -19.86 -14.83 2.44
C GLY A 494 -20.30 -15.89 1.44
N ARG A 495 -19.37 -16.61 0.79
CA ARG A 495 -19.64 -17.65 -0.21
C ARG A 495 -19.50 -19.08 0.33
N SER A 496 -19.40 -19.21 1.65
CA SER A 496 -19.14 -20.47 2.36
C SER A 496 -17.77 -21.09 2.07
N VAL A 497 -16.84 -20.30 1.52
CA VAL A 497 -15.45 -20.71 1.31
C VAL A 497 -14.75 -20.83 2.67
N GLU A 498 -15.10 -19.97 3.62
CA GLU A 498 -14.72 -20.05 5.03
C GLU A 498 -15.15 -21.36 5.68
N ASP A 499 -16.39 -21.79 5.42
CA ASP A 499 -16.95 -23.03 5.94
C ASP A 499 -16.22 -24.25 5.34
N ALA A 500 -16.00 -24.25 4.02
CA ALA A 500 -15.28 -25.31 3.32
C ALA A 500 -13.83 -25.46 3.82
N PHE A 501 -13.11 -24.35 4.02
CA PHE A 501 -11.74 -24.39 4.49
C PHE A 501 -11.64 -24.88 5.93
N PHE A 502 -12.52 -24.37 6.79
CA PHE A 502 -12.55 -24.76 8.20
C PHE A 502 -12.90 -26.25 8.35
N ALA A 503 -13.89 -26.73 7.60
CA ALA A 503 -14.25 -28.15 7.56
C ALA A 503 -13.07 -29.03 7.10
N TYR A 504 -12.37 -28.62 6.05
CA TYR A 504 -11.17 -29.33 5.58
C TYR A 504 -10.10 -29.46 6.67
N LEU A 505 -9.79 -28.38 7.39
CA LEU A 505 -8.77 -28.39 8.45
C LEU A 505 -9.14 -29.31 9.62
N VAL A 506 -10.42 -29.34 10.00
CA VAL A 506 -10.90 -30.23 11.06
C VAL A 506 -10.77 -31.68 10.64
N SER A 507 -11.25 -32.04 9.45
CA SER A 507 -11.09 -33.40 8.92
C SER A 507 -9.61 -33.79 8.77
N LYS A 508 -8.74 -32.85 8.38
CA LYS A 508 -7.30 -33.11 8.24
C LYS A 508 -6.63 -33.39 9.59
N ALA A 509 -6.96 -32.63 10.63
CA ALA A 509 -6.45 -32.87 11.99
C ALA A 509 -6.82 -34.27 12.48
N GLU A 510 -8.06 -34.69 12.24
CA GLU A 510 -8.57 -35.98 12.72
C GLU A 510 -8.02 -37.18 11.98
N ASN A 511 -7.83 -37.05 10.67
CA ASN A 511 -7.12 -38.06 9.88
C ASN A 511 -5.67 -38.25 10.36
N ASN A 512 -5.11 -37.27 11.09
CA ASN A 512 -3.82 -37.35 11.76
C ASN A 512 -3.93 -37.69 13.27
N GLY A 513 -5.10 -38.09 13.75
CA GLY A 513 -5.33 -38.49 15.14
C GLY A 513 -5.38 -37.33 16.14
N ALA A 514 -5.54 -36.08 15.67
CA ALA A 514 -5.58 -34.88 16.49
C ALA A 514 -6.95 -34.21 16.43
N ARG A 515 -7.30 -33.47 17.49
CA ARG A 515 -8.50 -32.59 17.49
C ARG A 515 -8.10 -31.15 17.16
N LEU A 516 -8.89 -30.47 16.35
CA LEU A 516 -8.66 -29.05 16.07
C LEU A 516 -9.18 -28.18 17.23
N THR A 517 -8.28 -27.34 17.72
CA THR A 517 -8.54 -26.28 18.70
C THR A 517 -8.13 -24.95 18.10
N GLY A 518 -8.53 -23.83 18.69
CA GLY A 518 -8.06 -22.53 18.21
C GLY A 518 -8.33 -21.43 19.21
N CYS A 519 -7.69 -20.29 18.98
CA CYS A 519 -7.77 -19.11 19.83
C CYS A 519 -8.38 -17.94 19.03
N PHE A 520 -9.33 -17.23 19.62
CA PHE A 520 -9.91 -16.03 19.03
C PHE A 520 -9.74 -14.81 19.93
N ARG A 521 -9.28 -13.71 19.33
CA ARG A 521 -9.09 -12.40 19.99
C ARG A 521 -10.07 -11.39 19.40
N PRO A 522 -11.16 -11.01 20.10
CA PRO A 522 -12.11 -10.05 19.59
C PRO A 522 -11.50 -8.65 19.44
N THR A 523 -11.88 -7.98 18.37
CA THR A 523 -11.59 -6.58 18.07
C THR A 523 -12.84 -5.93 17.48
N GLN A 524 -12.86 -4.60 17.37
CA GLN A 524 -13.95 -3.89 16.68
C GLN A 524 -14.08 -4.30 15.21
N LYS A 525 -13.00 -4.77 14.58
CA LYS A 525 -12.96 -5.03 13.13
C LYS A 525 -13.25 -6.48 12.74
N ASN A 526 -13.03 -7.46 13.61
CA ASN A 526 -13.25 -8.89 13.32
C ASN A 526 -14.59 -9.45 13.82
N ALA A 527 -15.61 -8.58 13.93
CA ALA A 527 -16.98 -9.01 14.19
C ALA A 527 -17.49 -10.10 13.22
N PRO A 528 -17.14 -10.10 11.91
CA PRO A 528 -17.51 -11.19 11.01
C PRO A 528 -16.96 -12.56 11.44
N THR A 529 -15.71 -12.61 11.92
CA THR A 529 -15.13 -13.84 12.48
C THR A 529 -15.88 -14.34 13.70
N ARG A 530 -16.28 -13.44 14.60
CA ARG A 530 -17.08 -13.83 15.77
C ARG A 530 -18.42 -14.42 15.35
N GLY A 531 -19.08 -13.83 14.35
CA GLY A 531 -20.31 -14.37 13.77
C GLY A 531 -20.11 -15.77 13.19
N PHE A 532 -19.02 -15.98 12.46
CA PHE A 532 -18.63 -17.29 11.93
C PHE A 532 -18.42 -18.34 13.04
N LEU A 533 -17.67 -18.01 14.10
CA LEU A 533 -17.48 -18.92 15.23
C LEU A 533 -18.81 -19.26 15.93
N SER A 534 -19.67 -18.26 16.11
CA SER A 534 -20.99 -18.43 16.75
C SER A 534 -21.91 -19.36 15.95
N LYS A 535 -21.83 -19.34 14.60
CA LYS A 535 -22.56 -20.29 13.72
C LYS A 535 -22.28 -21.75 14.06
N TYR A 536 -21.07 -22.05 14.53
CA TYR A 536 -20.63 -23.39 14.95
C TYR A 536 -20.73 -23.63 16.45
N GLY A 537 -21.43 -22.75 17.20
CA GLY A 537 -21.57 -22.86 18.66
C GLY A 537 -20.26 -22.62 19.42
N LEU A 538 -19.26 -22.01 18.79
CA LEU A 538 -17.95 -21.72 19.37
C LEU A 538 -17.98 -20.36 20.08
N GLU A 539 -18.74 -20.29 21.17
CA GLU A 539 -18.93 -19.08 21.96
C GLU A 539 -17.87 -18.92 23.07
N PRO A 540 -17.59 -17.69 23.52
CA PRO A 540 -16.77 -17.48 24.70
C PRO A 540 -17.44 -18.10 25.95
N PRO A 541 -16.66 -18.57 26.93
CA PRO A 541 -17.19 -19.02 28.22
C PRO A 541 -18.05 -17.95 28.92
N GLN A 542 -19.05 -18.36 29.72
CA GLN A 542 -19.98 -17.44 30.40
C GLN A 542 -19.29 -16.38 31.28
N ASP A 543 -18.12 -16.68 31.84
CA ASP A 543 -17.33 -15.79 32.71
C ASP A 543 -16.09 -15.20 32.01
N TRP A 544 -16.09 -15.11 30.68
CA TRP A 544 -14.93 -14.63 29.93
C TRP A 544 -14.67 -13.13 30.17
N GLN A 545 -13.52 -12.84 30.80
CA GLN A 545 -12.96 -11.48 30.99
C GLN A 545 -11.58 -11.30 30.35
N GLY A 546 -11.11 -12.32 29.59
CA GLY A 546 -9.77 -12.36 29.00
C GLY A 546 -9.64 -11.56 27.71
N GLU A 547 -8.43 -11.51 27.15
CA GLU A 547 -8.22 -10.92 25.82
C GLU A 547 -8.54 -11.88 24.68
N SER A 548 -8.53 -13.19 24.92
CA SER A 548 -8.86 -14.23 23.95
C SER A 548 -9.53 -15.43 24.61
N TRP A 549 -10.19 -16.29 23.83
CA TRP A 549 -10.71 -17.58 24.31
C TRP A 549 -10.33 -18.72 23.36
N GLU A 550 -10.22 -19.91 23.95
CA GLU A 550 -9.99 -21.15 23.22
C GLU A 550 -11.31 -21.85 22.91
N PHE A 551 -11.38 -22.54 21.77
CA PHE A 551 -12.53 -23.34 21.38
C PHE A 551 -12.11 -24.71 20.84
N LYS A 552 -13.02 -25.69 20.95
CA LYS A 552 -12.87 -27.05 20.41
C LYS A 552 -13.91 -27.26 19.33
N VAL A 553 -13.48 -27.78 18.18
CA VAL A 553 -14.38 -27.93 17.03
C VAL A 553 -14.92 -29.36 16.95
N PRO A 554 -16.23 -29.59 17.14
CA PRO A 554 -16.82 -30.91 16.94
C PRO A 554 -17.14 -31.17 15.46
N ILE A 555 -16.75 -32.33 14.96
CA ILE A 555 -16.97 -32.79 13.56
C ILE A 555 -18.42 -32.67 13.14
N SER A 556 -19.34 -33.05 14.03
CA SER A 556 -20.76 -33.18 13.76
C SER A 556 -21.43 -31.87 13.36
N LEU A 557 -20.76 -30.72 13.55
CA LEU A 557 -21.28 -29.40 13.20
C LEU A 557 -20.82 -28.93 11.81
N LEU A 558 -19.96 -29.67 11.12
CA LEU A 558 -19.36 -29.22 9.87
C LEU A 558 -20.08 -29.84 8.68
N GLN A 559 -20.79 -29.02 7.92
CA GLN A 559 -21.28 -29.37 6.59
C GLN A 559 -20.38 -28.74 5.55
N GLN A 560 -19.81 -29.59 4.69
CA GLN A 560 -19.12 -29.11 3.51
C GLN A 560 -20.17 -28.56 2.52
N PRO A 561 -20.00 -27.32 2.02
CA PRO A 561 -20.94 -26.75 1.05
C PRO A 561 -20.94 -27.59 -0.23
N SER A 562 -22.12 -28.07 -0.65
CA SER A 562 -22.28 -28.97 -1.79
C SER A 562 -21.92 -28.33 -3.14
N TRP A 563 -21.96 -27.00 -3.21
CA TRP A 563 -21.66 -26.19 -4.39
C TRP A 563 -20.18 -25.82 -4.54
N ILE A 564 -19.31 -26.23 -3.61
CA ILE A 564 -17.87 -25.94 -3.67
C ILE A 564 -17.11 -27.21 -4.04
N LYS A 565 -16.44 -27.17 -5.20
CA LYS A 565 -15.51 -28.23 -5.59
C LYS A 565 -14.17 -28.01 -4.90
N ILE A 566 -13.82 -28.88 -3.95
CA ILE A 566 -12.51 -28.86 -3.28
C ILE A 566 -11.52 -29.74 -4.04
N ILE A 567 -10.36 -29.18 -4.38
CA ILE A 567 -9.22 -29.89 -4.93
C ILE A 567 -8.13 -29.92 -3.85
N GLU A 568 -7.79 -31.12 -3.38
CA GLU A 568 -6.63 -31.34 -2.53
C GLU A 568 -5.43 -31.66 -3.41
N ALA A 569 -4.40 -30.82 -3.37
CA ALA A 569 -3.15 -31.05 -4.09
C ALA A 569 -2.07 -31.46 -3.08
N GLU A 570 -1.47 -32.64 -3.26
CA GLU A 570 -0.28 -33.02 -2.50
C GLU A 570 0.85 -32.04 -2.80
N ALA A 571 1.61 -31.66 -1.78
CA ALA A 571 2.81 -30.86 -1.97
C ALA A 571 3.71 -31.62 -2.95
N ASN A 572 4.09 -30.98 -4.07
CA ASN A 572 5.14 -31.51 -4.92
C ASN A 572 6.37 -31.74 -4.04
N VAL A 573 6.63 -33.01 -3.72
CA VAL A 573 7.86 -33.46 -3.10
C VAL A 573 8.97 -33.03 -4.05
N ARG A 574 9.76 -32.03 -3.64
CA ARG A 574 11.01 -31.70 -4.32
C ARG A 574 11.89 -32.95 -4.25
N LEU A 575 12.18 -33.52 -5.42
CA LEU A 575 13.41 -34.28 -5.64
C LEU A 575 14.60 -33.33 -5.62
#